data_AF-A0A180ENJ5-F1
#
_entry.id   AF-A0A180ENJ5-F1
#
_cell.length_a   1.000
_cell.length_b   1.000
_cell.length_c   1.000
_cell.angle_alpha   90.00
_cell.angle_beta   90.00
_cell.angle_gamma   90.00
#
_symmetry.space_group_name_H-M   'P 1'
#
loop_
_entity.id
_entity.type
_entity.pdbx_description
1 polymer ?
#
loop_
_entity_poly.entity_id
_entity_poly.type
_entity_poly.pdbx_seq_one_letter_code
_entity_poly.pdbx_strand_id
1 'polypeptide(L)'
;MAVRRKKRGKKLELSALILENLGFLAFLGLLAIIYIGNAHYAEYNVRKIQTLEADIKEQNWLHLTLQSENMYNGLRSEVVETVREDGLRMHRGKPKKLVVSK
;
A
#
# COMPACT_ATOMS: atom_id res chain seq x y z
N MET A 1 64.27 -40.75 -2.09
CA MET A 1 63.49 -39.56 -2.49
C MET A 1 62.01 -39.88 -2.44
N ALA A 2 61.20 -38.91 -1.99
CA ALA A 2 59.88 -39.12 -1.38
C ALA A 2 58.78 -39.64 -2.33
N VAL A 3 58.04 -40.66 -1.87
CA VAL A 3 56.84 -41.19 -2.52
C VAL A 3 55.64 -40.28 -2.24
N ARG A 4 55.07 -39.76 -3.32
CA ARG A 4 53.93 -38.84 -3.41
C ARG A 4 52.66 -39.44 -2.74
N ARG A 5 52.31 -38.95 -1.55
CA ARG A 5 51.06 -39.32 -0.85
C ARG A 5 49.84 -38.72 -1.55
N LYS A 6 48.93 -39.60 -1.95
CA LYS A 6 47.74 -39.33 -2.76
C LYS A 6 46.54 -39.01 -1.86
N LYS A 7 46.15 -37.74 -1.77
CA LYS A 7 44.90 -37.27 -1.12
C LYS A 7 43.66 -37.66 -1.95
N ARG A 8 43.25 -38.94 -1.95
CA ARG A 8 42.02 -39.43 -2.64
C ARG A 8 40.93 -39.97 -1.70
N GLY A 9 41.01 -39.70 -0.38
CA GLY A 9 40.05 -40.25 0.60
C GLY A 9 38.77 -39.45 0.84
N LYS A 10 38.76 -38.12 0.65
CA LYS A 10 37.59 -37.29 1.05
C LYS A 10 36.48 -37.16 0.00
N LYS A 11 36.76 -37.40 -1.29
CA LYS A 11 35.77 -37.20 -2.35
C LYS A 11 34.69 -38.29 -2.39
N LEU A 12 35.05 -39.54 -2.09
CA LEU A 12 34.16 -40.69 -2.15
C LEU A 12 33.08 -40.67 -1.04
N GLU A 13 33.46 -40.24 0.16
CA GLU A 13 32.57 -40.13 1.33
C GLU A 13 31.50 -39.03 1.11
N LEU A 14 31.91 -37.87 0.61
CA LEU A 14 31.00 -36.76 0.29
C LEU A 14 29.97 -37.15 -0.76
N SER A 15 30.40 -37.80 -1.84
CA SER A 15 29.49 -38.25 -2.89
C SER A 15 28.50 -39.31 -2.40
N ALA A 16 28.91 -40.20 -1.49
CA ALA A 16 28.03 -41.21 -0.91
C ALA A 16 26.95 -40.57 -0.01
N LEU A 17 27.34 -39.63 0.86
CA LEU A 17 26.40 -38.90 1.73
C LEU A 17 25.40 -38.06 0.94
N ILE A 18 25.84 -37.46 -0.18
CA ILE A 18 24.96 -36.68 -1.07
C ILE A 18 23.96 -37.60 -1.77
N LEU A 19 24.38 -38.80 -2.19
CA LEU A 19 23.50 -39.76 -2.86
C LEU A 19 22.46 -40.36 -1.90
N GLU A 20 22.84 -40.58 -0.64
CA GLU A 20 21.94 -41.06 0.41
C GLU A 20 20.90 -40.00 0.81
N ASN A 21 21.27 -38.72 0.78
CA ASN A 21 20.41 -37.59 1.17
C ASN A 21 19.87 -36.78 -0.03
N LEU A 22 19.87 -37.37 -1.23
CA LEU A 22 19.56 -36.66 -2.47
C LEU A 22 18.15 -36.05 -2.46
N GLY A 23 17.17 -36.75 -1.89
CA GLY A 23 15.79 -36.25 -1.76
C GLY A 23 15.69 -35.01 -0.87
N PHE A 24 16.47 -34.94 0.21
CA PHE A 24 16.50 -33.78 1.12
C PHE A 24 17.18 -32.57 0.47
N LEU A 25 18.27 -32.78 -0.27
CA LEU A 25 18.92 -31.73 -1.05
C LEU A 25 18.01 -31.18 -2.16
N ALA A 26 17.25 -32.04 -2.84
CA ALA A 26 16.27 -31.62 -3.83
C ALA A 26 15.13 -30.80 -3.20
N PHE A 27 14.67 -31.19 -2.00
CA PHE A 27 13.68 -30.43 -1.23
C PHE A 27 14.19 -29.03 -0.84
N LEU A 28 15.42 -28.93 -0.34
CA LEU A 28 16.06 -27.64 -0.06
C LEU A 28 16.24 -26.78 -1.32
N GLY A 29 16.60 -27.39 -2.45
CA GLY A 29 16.69 -26.72 -3.73
C GLY A 29 15.34 -26.15 -4.19
N LEU A 30 14.27 -26.93 -4.04
CA LEU A 30 12.91 -26.50 -4.34
C LEU A 30 12.48 -25.31 -3.44
N LEU A 31 12.76 -25.40 -2.14
CA LEU A 31 12.51 -24.28 -1.21
C LEU A 31 13.31 -23.03 -1.57
N ALA A 32 14.57 -23.18 -1.98
CA ALA A 32 15.40 -22.07 -2.41
C ALA A 32 14.82 -21.37 -3.65
N ILE A 33 14.32 -22.14 -4.62
CA ILE A 33 13.67 -21.57 -5.82
C ILE A 33 12.40 -20.82 -5.44
N ILE A 34 11.54 -21.41 -4.59
CA ILE A 34 10.32 -20.75 -4.11
C ILE A 34 10.65 -19.46 -3.35
N TYR A 35 11.69 -19.49 -2.51
CA TYR A 35 12.13 -18.34 -1.74
C TYR A 35 12.62 -17.20 -2.64
N ILE A 36 13.48 -17.50 -3.62
CA ILE A 36 13.98 -16.50 -4.58
C ILE A 36 12.82 -15.90 -5.38
N GLY A 37 11.89 -16.75 -5.83
CA GLY A 37 10.67 -16.30 -6.52
C GLY A 37 9.87 -15.33 -5.65
N ASN A 38 9.52 -15.73 -4.43
CA ASN A 38 8.73 -14.90 -3.51
C ASN A 38 9.44 -13.59 -3.14
N ALA A 39 10.75 -13.60 -2.94
CA ALA A 39 11.52 -12.39 -2.67
C ALA A 39 11.44 -11.38 -3.83
N HIS A 40 11.52 -11.85 -5.07
CA HIS A 40 11.42 -10.99 -6.24
C HIS A 40 10.00 -10.41 -6.42
N TYR A 41 8.95 -11.21 -6.18
CA TYR A 41 7.56 -10.74 -6.21
C TYR A 41 7.28 -9.71 -5.11
N ALA A 42 7.85 -9.90 -3.91
CA ALA A 42 7.69 -8.95 -2.81
C ALA A 42 8.29 -7.57 -3.15
N GLU A 43 9.49 -7.53 -3.76
CA GLU A 43 10.12 -6.27 -4.15
C GLU A 43 9.29 -5.49 -5.19
N TYR A 44 8.78 -6.19 -6.21
CA TYR A 44 7.93 -5.56 -7.22
C TYR A 44 6.63 -5.01 -6.63
N ASN A 45 5.97 -5.80 -5.77
CA ASN A 45 4.73 -5.40 -5.13
C ASN A 45 4.90 -4.19 -4.21
N VAL A 46 6.00 -4.13 -3.46
CA VAL A 46 6.30 -2.98 -2.58
C VAL A 46 6.46 -1.69 -3.39
N ARG A 47 7.16 -1.74 -4.53
CA ARG A 47 7.29 -0.56 -5.41
C ARG A 47 5.94 -0.13 -5.99
N LYS A 48 5.11 -1.09 -6.40
CA LYS A 48 3.77 -0.83 -6.93
C LYS A 48 2.84 -0.20 -5.88
N ILE A 49 2.92 -0.66 -4.63
CA ILE A 49 2.14 -0.08 -3.53
C ILE A 49 2.50 1.39 -3.33
N GLN A 50 3.79 1.73 -3.32
CA GLN A 50 4.23 3.12 -3.14
C GLN A 50 3.73 4.06 -4.25
N THR A 51 3.73 3.61 -5.51
CA THR A 51 3.19 4.42 -6.61
C THR A 51 1.68 4.60 -6.50
N LEU A 52 0.94 3.53 -6.19
CA LEU A 52 -0.51 3.60 -6.00
C LEU A 52 -0.89 4.49 -4.81
N GLU A 53 -0.12 4.46 -3.72
CA GLU A 53 -0.35 5.30 -2.55
C GLU A 53 -0.14 6.79 -2.86
N ALA A 54 0.85 7.12 -3.70
CA ALA A 54 1.07 8.48 -4.18
C ALA A 54 -0.12 8.98 -5.00
N ASP A 55 -0.62 8.17 -5.94
CA ASP A 55 -1.77 8.51 -6.78
C ASP A 55 -3.05 8.73 -5.95
N ILE A 56 -3.32 7.84 -4.99
CA ILE A 56 -4.47 7.96 -4.07
C ILE A 56 -4.35 9.22 -3.22
N LYS A 57 -3.14 9.57 -2.78
CA LYS A 57 -2.90 10.77 -1.98
C LYS A 57 -3.20 12.04 -2.77
N GLU A 58 -2.81 12.09 -4.04
CA GLU A 58 -3.12 13.20 -4.94
C GLU A 58 -4.63 13.34 -5.16
N GLN A 59 -5.33 12.24 -5.45
CA GLN A 59 -6.79 12.27 -5.63
C GLN A 59 -7.53 12.72 -4.36
N ASN A 60 -7.12 12.24 -3.19
CA ASN A 60 -7.69 12.68 -1.92
C ASN A 60 -7.44 14.17 -1.67
N TRP A 61 -6.25 14.68 -2.02
CA TRP A 61 -5.95 16.11 -1.89
C TRP A 61 -6.86 16.98 -2.76
N LEU A 62 -7.12 16.54 -4.00
CA LEU A 62 -8.04 17.23 -4.91
C LEU A 62 -9.47 17.22 -4.34
N HIS A 63 -9.92 16.08 -3.82
CA HIS A 63 -11.25 15.95 -3.22
C HIS A 63 -11.41 16.82 -1.97
N LEU A 64 -10.41 16.84 -1.08
CA LEU A 64 -10.43 17.72 0.10
C LEU A 64 -10.44 19.21 -0.29
N THR A 65 -9.66 19.59 -1.31
CA THR A 65 -9.64 20.98 -1.80
C THR A 65 -10.99 21.38 -2.37
N LEU A 66 -11.59 20.55 -3.23
CA LEU A 66 -12.92 20.81 -3.80
C LEU A 66 -14.01 20.85 -2.73
N GLN A 67 -13.94 19.95 -1.73
CA GLN A 67 -14.87 19.97 -0.60
C GLN A 67 -14.69 21.23 0.24
N SER A 68 -13.45 21.67 0.46
CA SER A 68 -13.14 22.93 1.17
C SER A 68 -13.65 24.15 0.41
N GLU A 69 -13.48 24.21 -0.91
CA GLU A 69 -14.04 25.28 -1.74
C GLU A 69 -15.56 25.28 -1.71
N ASN A 70 -16.20 24.10 -1.81
CA ASN A 70 -17.65 23.99 -1.71
C ASN A 70 -18.16 24.43 -0.32
N MET A 71 -17.47 24.01 0.74
CA MET A 71 -17.77 24.44 2.11
C MET A 71 -17.55 25.94 2.28
N TYR A 72 -16.53 26.52 1.65
CA TYR A 72 -16.26 27.96 1.66
C TYR A 72 -17.37 28.74 0.94
N ASN A 73 -17.73 28.34 -0.26
CA ASN A 73 -18.87 28.90 -1.01
C ASN A 73 -20.21 28.69 -0.28
N GLY A 74 -20.34 27.60 0.48
CA GLY A 74 -21.49 27.30 1.33
C GLY A 74 -21.44 27.95 2.72
N LEU A 75 -20.37 28.67 3.08
CA LEU A 75 -20.28 29.35 4.37
C LEU A 75 -21.39 30.39 4.47
N ARG A 76 -22.06 30.35 5.62
CA ARG A 76 -23.18 31.22 5.96
C ARG A 76 -22.81 32.71 5.91
N SER A 77 -21.53 33.08 5.93
CA SER A 77 -21.07 34.46 5.80
C SER A 77 -21.11 34.98 4.36
N GLU A 78 -20.67 34.18 3.40
CA GLU A 78 -20.54 34.59 2.00
C GLU A 78 -21.88 34.48 1.27
N VAL A 79 -22.63 33.40 1.51
CA VAL A 79 -24.04 33.29 1.09
C VAL A 79 -24.88 34.45 1.61
N VAL A 80 -24.59 34.98 2.80
CA VAL A 80 -25.32 36.13 3.34
C VAL A 80 -24.93 37.43 2.67
N GLU A 81 -23.71 37.54 2.16
CA GLU A 81 -23.26 38.68 1.36
C GLU A 81 -23.83 38.64 -0.07
N THR A 82 -23.77 37.48 -0.74
CA THR A 82 -24.30 37.32 -2.10
C THR A 82 -25.82 37.50 -2.14
N VAL A 83 -26.53 36.94 -1.15
CA VAL A 83 -27.99 37.02 -1.08
C VAL A 83 -28.44 38.33 -0.39
N ARG A 84 -27.49 39.17 0.07
CA ARG A 84 -27.78 40.53 0.58
C ARG A 84 -28.24 41.45 -0.54
N GLU A 85 -27.70 41.27 -1.74
CA GLU A 85 -28.10 42.03 -2.94
C GLU A 85 -29.55 41.73 -3.33
N ASP A 86 -30.00 40.48 -3.10
CA ASP A 86 -31.39 40.06 -3.25
C ASP A 86 -32.31 40.48 -2.08
N GLY A 87 -31.80 41.27 -1.13
CA GLY A 87 -32.58 41.86 -0.02
C GLY A 87 -32.87 40.91 1.17
N LEU A 88 -32.32 39.69 1.17
CA LEU A 88 -32.53 38.72 2.25
C LEU A 88 -31.55 38.97 3.41
N ARG A 89 -32.06 38.90 4.66
CA ARG A 89 -31.29 39.16 5.89
C ARG A 89 -31.23 37.91 6.77
N MET A 90 -30.09 37.69 7.43
CA MET A 90 -29.96 36.58 8.40
C MET A 90 -30.99 36.67 9.52
N HIS A 91 -31.79 35.62 9.68
CA HIS A 91 -32.66 35.43 10.83
C HIS A 91 -31.81 35.00 12.04
N ARG A 92 -31.59 35.92 12.99
CA ARG A 92 -30.86 35.66 14.26
C ARG A 92 -31.74 35.02 15.36
N GLY A 93 -33.02 34.74 15.06
CA GLY A 93 -33.98 34.17 16.01
C GLY A 93 -33.99 32.63 16.00
N LYS A 94 -34.48 32.03 17.10
CA LYS A 94 -34.68 30.58 17.21
C LYS A 94 -35.52 30.05 16.03
N PRO A 95 -35.18 28.88 15.44
CA PRO A 95 -35.88 28.36 14.27
C PRO A 95 -37.37 28.18 14.56
N LYS A 96 -38.23 28.77 13.73
CA LYS A 96 -39.68 28.63 13.86
C LYS A 96 -40.10 27.26 13.35
N LYS A 97 -40.66 26.44 14.25
CA LYS A 97 -41.27 25.16 13.90
C LYS A 97 -42.54 25.45 13.07
N LEU A 98 -42.53 25.07 11.80
CA LEU A 98 -43.73 25.05 10.98
C LEU A 98 -44.60 23.88 11.47
N VAL A 99 -45.70 24.21 12.12
CA VAL A 99 -46.72 23.22 12.46
C VAL A 99 -47.79 23.33 11.38
N VAL A 100 -47.84 22.35 10.49
CA VAL A 100 -48.91 22.24 9.51
C VAL A 100 -50.14 21.75 10.26
N SER A 101 -51.15 22.61 10.39
CA SER A 101 -52.47 22.16 10.84
C SER A 101 -53.05 21.27 9.76
N LYS A 102 -53.50 20.09 10.18
CA LYS A 102 -54.13 19.07 9.35
C LYS A 102 -55.40 19.58 8.69
#